data_AF-A0A261Y0B4-F1
#
_entry.id   AF-A0A261Y0B4-F1
#
_cell.length_a   1.000
_cell.length_b   1.000
_cell.length_c   1.000
_cell.angle_alpha   90.00
_cell.angle_beta   90.00
_cell.angle_gamma   90.00
#
_symmetry.space_group_name_H-M   'P 1'
#
loop_
_entity.id
_entity.type
_entity.pdbx_description
1 polymer ?
#
loop_
_entity_poly.entity_id
_entity_poly.type
_entity_poly.pdbx_seq_one_letter_code
_entity_poly.pdbx_strand_id
1 'polypeptide(L)'
;MSELWTITDSVYTGRYAERDKSDVEQRIHQAVVHQASTLSSTFKASGASRYRFAAHVQEVIPSIIEERRAIQVITIRVNSAIEDVKESQRTIQEMAQLQEFARMQDMASKLKDYPSFARDFNSLSLERVRFGSHLGRIPFSLLYSLSCNMSKALRIIVPVKRVIDYAVKVRVNPQKTDVDRNVKHSMNPFDEIAVEEAVRLRERTKSVQEIIAVSCGSSKSQETLRTALAMGADRAVHVEVADDAKLQPLAVAKLLKGIVEKEKPDLVILGKQAIDDDSNQTGQMVAGLLNWPQGTFASKIEVEEQKLKVTREVDGGLETISIKLPAIVTTDLRLNEPRYASLPNIMKAKKKPLEKITPESLGVDITPRLETLKVEEPPKRSGGRKVESVDDLIDKLKNEAKVL
;
A
#
# COMPACT_ATOMS: atom_id res chain seq x y z
N MET A 1 -12.76 -29.38 33.86
CA MET A 1 -13.34 -28.07 34.21
C MET A 1 -12.72 -27.47 35.47
N SER A 2 -12.70 -28.14 36.63
CA SER A 2 -12.05 -27.60 37.85
C SER A 2 -10.53 -27.41 37.70
N GLU A 3 -9.83 -28.33 37.03
CA GLU A 3 -8.39 -28.20 36.78
C GLU A 3 -8.04 -27.04 35.84
N LEU A 4 -8.86 -26.81 34.80
CA LEU A 4 -8.68 -25.69 33.86
C LEU A 4 -8.88 -24.34 34.54
N TRP A 5 -9.87 -24.24 35.44
CA TRP A 5 -10.11 -23.05 36.26
C TRP A 5 -8.94 -22.76 37.22
N THR A 6 -8.34 -23.81 37.79
CA THR A 6 -7.19 -23.68 38.70
C THR A 6 -5.94 -23.19 37.95
N ILE A 7 -5.75 -23.63 36.70
CA ILE A 7 -4.64 -23.19 35.85
C ILE A 7 -4.81 -21.70 35.48
N THR A 8 -6.03 -21.27 35.11
CA THR A 8 -6.31 -19.86 34.79
C THR A 8 -6.14 -18.91 35.97
N ASP A 9 -6.49 -19.33 37.20
CA ASP A 9 -6.31 -18.50 38.41
C ASP A 9 -4.83 -18.34 38.78
N SER A 10 -4.01 -19.35 38.52
CA SER A 10 -2.56 -19.29 38.78
C SER A 10 -1.80 -18.36 37.81
N VAL A 11 -2.30 -18.21 36.58
CA VAL A 11 -1.80 -17.26 35.58
C VAL A 11 -2.23 -15.83 35.93
N TYR A 12 -3.44 -15.65 36.46
CA TYR A 12 -3.98 -14.33 36.86
C TYR A 12 -3.26 -13.71 38.08
N THR A 13 -2.68 -14.54 38.96
CA THR A 13 -1.99 -14.10 40.18
C THR A 13 -0.48 -13.86 40.01
N GLY A 14 0.04 -13.92 38.78
CA GLY A 14 1.41 -13.50 38.44
C GLY A 14 2.53 -14.37 39.03
N ARG A 15 2.25 -15.61 39.45
CA ARG A 15 3.27 -16.51 40.04
C ARG A 15 4.01 -17.40 39.02
N TYR A 16 3.64 -17.39 37.74
CA TYR A 16 4.32 -18.21 36.73
C TYR A 16 5.33 -17.37 35.94
N ALA A 17 6.60 -17.55 36.28
CA ALA A 17 7.73 -17.03 35.50
C ALA A 17 7.79 -17.72 34.12
N GLU A 18 8.28 -16.99 33.12
CA GLU A 18 8.32 -17.22 31.67
C GLU A 18 8.87 -18.58 31.13
N ARG A 19 9.01 -19.66 31.92
CA ARG A 19 9.63 -20.91 31.46
C ARG A 19 8.72 -22.04 30.96
N ASP A 20 7.41 -22.05 31.22
CA ASP A 20 6.59 -23.26 30.97
C ASP A 20 5.39 -23.07 30.02
N LYS A 21 5.55 -22.31 28.92
CA LYS A 21 4.50 -22.21 27.88
C LYS A 21 4.21 -23.56 27.19
N SER A 22 5.24 -24.38 26.97
CA SER A 22 5.08 -25.68 26.29
C SER A 22 4.38 -26.73 27.16
N ASP A 23 4.56 -26.67 28.48
CA ASP A 23 3.98 -27.64 29.42
C ASP A 23 2.47 -27.43 29.60
N VAL A 24 2.03 -26.17 29.57
CA VAL A 24 0.60 -25.81 29.57
C VAL A 24 -0.08 -26.23 28.25
N GLU A 25 0.55 -26.01 27.10
CA GLU A 25 0.03 -26.46 25.81
C GLU A 25 -0.06 -27.99 25.73
N GLN A 26 0.95 -28.72 26.25
CA GLN A 26 0.92 -30.18 26.32
C GLN A 26 -0.20 -30.71 27.23
N ARG A 27 -0.42 -30.10 28.39
CA ARG A 27 -1.49 -30.51 29.31
C ARG A 27 -2.88 -30.23 28.74
N ILE A 28 -3.06 -29.12 28.02
CA ILE A 28 -4.30 -28.84 27.29
C ILE A 28 -4.50 -29.85 26.16
N HIS A 29 -3.46 -30.17 25.40
CA HIS A 29 -3.54 -31.15 24.31
C HIS A 29 -3.89 -32.55 24.85
N GLN A 30 -3.28 -32.98 25.95
CA GLN A 30 -3.60 -34.25 26.60
C GLN A 30 -5.03 -34.29 27.15
N ALA A 31 -5.54 -33.19 27.72
CA ALA A 31 -6.92 -33.11 28.19
C ALA A 31 -7.94 -33.22 27.03
N VAL A 32 -7.65 -32.59 25.89
CA VAL A 32 -8.49 -32.66 24.69
C VAL A 32 -8.47 -34.07 24.08
N VAL A 33 -7.29 -34.70 23.99
CA VAL A 33 -7.15 -36.08 23.50
C VAL A 33 -7.87 -37.06 24.43
N HIS A 34 -7.80 -36.85 25.75
CA HIS A 34 -8.51 -37.68 26.72
C HIS A 34 -10.02 -37.56 26.55
N GLN A 35 -10.59 -36.35 26.46
CA GLN A 35 -12.02 -36.17 26.20
C GLN A 35 -12.48 -36.77 24.86
N ALA A 36 -11.68 -36.62 23.80
CA ALA A 36 -11.97 -37.20 22.50
C ALA A 36 -11.97 -38.75 22.56
N SER A 37 -11.04 -39.34 23.32
CA SER A 37 -10.97 -40.79 23.53
C SER A 37 -12.16 -41.33 24.33
N THR A 38 -12.60 -40.60 25.36
CA THR A 38 -13.76 -40.95 26.18
C THR A 38 -15.02 -40.91 25.32
N LEU A 39 -15.24 -39.85 24.55
CA LEU A 39 -16.35 -39.74 23.59
C LEU A 39 -16.36 -40.87 22.55
N SER A 40 -15.19 -41.27 22.03
CA SER A 40 -15.06 -42.38 21.08
C SER A 40 -15.39 -43.74 21.73
N SER A 41 -15.01 -43.93 23.00
CA SER A 41 -15.32 -45.16 23.74
C SER A 41 -16.81 -45.29 24.08
N THR A 42 -17.47 -44.19 24.46
CA THR A 42 -18.93 -44.14 24.69
C THR A 42 -19.72 -44.38 23.40
N PHE A 43 -19.15 -43.98 22.26
CA PHE A 43 -19.70 -44.22 20.92
C PHE A 43 -19.64 -45.69 20.50
N LYS A 44 -18.59 -46.42 20.88
CA LYS A 44 -18.50 -47.88 20.63
C LYS A 44 -19.39 -48.71 21.56
N ALA A 45 -19.68 -48.22 22.77
CA ALA A 45 -20.46 -48.94 23.77
C ALA A 45 -22.00 -48.85 23.57
N SER A 46 -22.49 -47.92 22.74
CA SER A 46 -23.94 -47.69 22.57
C SER A 46 -24.38 -47.90 21.12
N GLY A 47 -24.82 -49.12 20.80
CA GLY A 47 -25.39 -49.49 19.50
C GLY A 47 -26.77 -48.88 19.19
N ALA A 48 -27.05 -47.63 19.58
CA ALA A 48 -28.37 -47.01 19.46
C ALA A 48 -28.34 -45.61 18.83
N SER A 49 -28.75 -45.58 17.54
CA SER A 49 -29.38 -44.48 16.80
C SER A 49 -28.68 -43.11 16.73
N ARG A 50 -28.32 -42.73 15.49
CA ARG A 50 -27.82 -41.40 15.05
C ARG A 50 -28.60 -40.19 15.60
N TYR A 51 -29.85 -40.37 16.02
CA TYR A 51 -30.71 -39.30 16.55
C TYR A 51 -30.32 -38.81 17.95
N ARG A 52 -29.82 -39.70 18.85
CA ARG A 52 -29.35 -39.24 20.18
C ARG A 52 -28.04 -38.47 20.10
N PHE A 53 -27.17 -38.84 19.15
CA PHE A 53 -25.93 -38.11 18.87
C PHE A 53 -26.21 -36.69 18.35
N ALA A 54 -27.18 -36.54 17.43
CA ALA A 54 -27.57 -35.22 16.93
C ALA A 54 -28.11 -34.29 18.05
N ALA A 55 -28.93 -34.83 18.97
CA ALA A 55 -29.45 -34.07 20.11
C ALA A 55 -28.35 -33.65 21.10
N HIS A 56 -27.43 -34.55 21.44
CA HIS A 56 -26.33 -34.24 22.35
C HIS A 56 -25.31 -33.28 21.71
N VAL A 57 -25.07 -33.40 20.41
CA VAL A 57 -24.23 -32.45 19.66
C VAL A 57 -24.89 -31.05 19.61
N GLN A 58 -26.21 -30.96 19.51
CA GLN A 58 -26.93 -29.68 19.59
C GLN A 58 -26.85 -29.02 20.98
N GLU A 59 -26.78 -29.79 22.07
CA GLU A 59 -26.59 -29.23 23.43
C GLU A 59 -25.16 -28.73 23.68
N VAL A 60 -24.14 -29.40 23.13
CA VAL A 60 -22.73 -29.10 23.43
C VAL A 60 -22.13 -28.02 22.53
N ILE A 61 -22.61 -27.88 21.28
CA ILE A 61 -22.12 -26.87 20.33
C ILE A 61 -22.21 -25.43 20.88
N PRO A 62 -23.30 -24.98 21.53
CA PRO A 62 -23.39 -23.64 22.10
C PRO A 62 -22.29 -23.33 23.12
N SER A 63 -21.95 -24.27 24.02
CA SER A 63 -20.90 -24.05 25.02
C SER A 63 -19.50 -23.98 24.38
N ILE A 64 -19.24 -24.81 23.36
CA ILE A 64 -17.99 -24.77 22.60
C ILE A 64 -17.85 -23.45 21.84
N ILE A 65 -18.94 -22.89 21.30
CA ILE A 65 -18.94 -21.60 20.63
C ILE A 65 -18.65 -20.46 21.63
N GLU A 66 -19.23 -20.50 22.83
CA GLU A 66 -18.93 -19.53 23.89
C GLU A 66 -17.48 -19.61 24.37
N GLU A 67 -16.94 -20.81 24.58
CA GLU A 67 -15.53 -21.01 24.93
C GLU A 67 -14.59 -20.49 23.83
N ARG A 68 -14.91 -20.74 22.55
CA ARG A 68 -14.14 -20.20 21.42
C ARG A 68 -14.18 -18.67 21.36
N ARG A 69 -15.33 -18.06 21.67
CA ARG A 69 -15.45 -16.59 21.78
C ARG A 69 -14.63 -16.05 22.94
N ALA A 70 -14.64 -16.70 24.10
CA ALA A 70 -13.83 -16.31 25.24
C ALA A 70 -12.32 -16.37 24.92
N ILE A 71 -11.87 -17.45 24.27
CA ILE A 71 -10.48 -17.60 23.81
C ILE A 71 -10.10 -16.52 22.79
N GLN A 72 -11.00 -16.17 21.87
CA GLN A 72 -10.76 -15.07 20.93
C GLN A 72 -10.60 -13.72 21.64
N VAL A 73 -11.44 -13.43 22.63
CA VAL A 73 -11.34 -12.18 23.42
C VAL A 73 -10.01 -12.15 24.20
N ILE A 74 -9.60 -13.26 24.79
CA ILE A 74 -8.30 -13.37 25.48
C ILE A 74 -7.16 -13.17 24.48
N THR A 75 -7.23 -13.77 23.30
CA THR A 75 -6.21 -13.63 22.25
C THR A 75 -6.07 -12.18 21.79
N ILE A 76 -7.19 -11.48 21.58
CA ILE A 76 -7.18 -10.06 21.21
C ILE A 76 -6.54 -9.22 22.32
N ARG A 77 -6.86 -9.48 23.59
CA ARG A 77 -6.28 -8.76 24.73
C ARG A 77 -4.78 -9.02 24.91
N VAL A 78 -4.34 -10.27 24.73
CA VAL A 78 -2.92 -10.64 24.78
C VAL A 78 -2.15 -9.96 23.65
N ASN A 79 -2.71 -9.92 22.44
CA ASN A 79 -2.08 -9.23 21.32
C ASN A 79 -1.99 -7.71 21.54
N SER A 80 -3.02 -7.09 22.13
CA SER A 80 -2.98 -5.68 22.53
C SER A 80 -1.87 -5.43 23.56
N ALA A 81 -1.76 -6.27 24.59
CA ALA A 81 -0.71 -6.14 25.60
C ALA A 81 0.70 -6.35 25.02
N ILE A 82 0.86 -7.22 24.03
CA ILE A 82 2.14 -7.40 23.31
C ILE A 82 2.48 -6.14 22.50
N GLU A 83 1.50 -5.50 21.88
CA GLU A 83 1.68 -4.23 21.15
C GLU A 83 2.13 -3.12 22.12
N ASP A 84 1.49 -3.00 23.29
CA ASP A 84 1.83 -2.02 24.33
C ASP A 84 3.27 -2.21 24.88
N VAL A 85 3.71 -3.47 25.03
CA VAL A 85 5.08 -3.81 25.45
C VAL A 85 6.09 -3.44 24.36
N LYS A 86 5.78 -3.68 23.09
CA LYS A 86 6.65 -3.26 21.96
C LYS A 86 6.76 -1.75 21.86
N GLU A 87 5.66 -1.03 22.09
CA GLU A 87 5.66 0.43 22.11
C GLU A 87 6.51 0.97 23.27
N SER A 88 6.37 0.40 24.46
CA SER A 88 7.23 0.73 25.61
C SER A 88 8.71 0.48 25.34
N GLN A 89 9.05 -0.64 24.67
CA GLN A 89 10.44 -0.93 24.27
C GLN A 89 10.99 0.08 23.26
N ARG A 90 10.18 0.58 22.32
CA ARG A 90 10.57 1.65 21.39
C ARG A 90 10.85 2.95 22.14
N THR A 91 9.98 3.33 23.08
CA THR A 91 10.17 4.55 23.89
C THR A 91 11.47 4.47 24.71
N ILE A 92 11.81 3.29 25.25
CA ILE A 92 13.07 3.09 25.98
C ILE A 92 14.28 3.22 25.03
N GLN A 93 14.20 2.70 23.81
CA GLN A 93 15.26 2.87 22.80
C GLN A 93 15.42 4.33 22.38
N GLU A 94 14.32 5.05 22.21
CA GLU A 94 14.33 6.49 21.88
C GLU A 94 14.93 7.32 23.04
N MET A 95 14.59 7.00 24.29
CA MET A 95 15.19 7.62 25.47
C MET A 95 16.70 7.34 25.57
N ALA A 96 17.15 6.12 25.22
CA ALA A 96 18.56 5.79 25.19
C ALA A 96 19.33 6.59 24.11
N GLN A 97 18.74 6.75 22.91
CA GLN A 97 19.31 7.57 21.84
C GLN A 97 19.38 9.06 22.22
N LEU A 98 18.35 9.57 22.91
CA LEU A 98 18.35 10.94 23.43
C LEU A 98 19.42 11.16 24.52
N GLN A 99 19.67 10.17 25.39
CA GLN A 99 20.75 10.24 26.36
C GLN A 99 22.14 10.22 25.71
N GLU A 100 22.34 9.43 24.65
CA GLU A 100 23.58 9.48 23.86
C GLU A 100 23.75 10.83 23.16
N PHE A 101 22.68 11.40 22.60
CA PHE A 101 22.71 12.70 21.96
C PHE A 101 23.02 13.83 22.95
N ALA A 102 22.45 13.79 24.16
CA ALA A 102 22.75 14.72 25.23
C ALA A 102 24.21 14.61 25.71
N ARG A 103 24.77 13.39 25.79
CA ARG A 103 26.20 13.17 26.08
C ARG A 103 27.10 13.72 24.97
N MET A 104 26.72 13.56 23.70
CA MET A 104 27.47 14.15 22.59
C MET A 104 27.41 15.68 22.59
N GLN A 105 26.27 16.28 22.95
CA GLN A 105 26.16 17.74 23.07
C GLN A 105 26.98 18.30 24.24
N ASP A 106 27.05 17.58 25.38
CA ASP A 106 27.93 17.93 26.50
C ASP A 106 29.42 17.74 26.15
N MET A 107 29.75 16.77 25.30
CA MET A 107 31.11 16.60 24.80
C MET A 107 31.49 17.69 23.78
N ALA A 108 30.55 18.10 22.93
CA ALA A 108 30.73 19.17 21.95
C ALA A 108 30.82 20.56 22.60
N SER A 109 30.14 20.80 23.72
CA SER A 109 30.26 22.04 24.49
C SER A 109 31.64 22.16 25.15
N LYS A 110 32.17 21.07 25.71
CA LYS A 110 33.53 21.01 26.29
C LYS A 110 34.65 21.17 25.27
N LEU A 111 34.39 20.88 24.00
CA LEU A 111 35.33 21.07 22.88
C LEU A 111 35.39 22.52 22.36
N LYS A 112 34.42 23.38 22.68
CA LYS A 112 34.44 24.81 22.29
C LYS A 112 35.50 25.64 23.03
N ASP A 113 36.02 25.15 24.15
CA ASP A 113 37.00 25.87 24.98
C ASP A 113 38.46 25.73 24.50
N TYR A 114 38.71 25.00 23.41
CA TYR A 114 40.06 24.81 22.84
C TYR A 114 40.17 25.40 21.41
N PRO A 115 40.73 26.62 21.23
CA PRO A 115 40.74 27.32 19.94
C PRO A 115 41.71 26.78 18.89
N SER A 116 42.46 25.71 19.16
CA SER A 116 43.55 25.24 18.29
C SER A 116 43.16 24.08 17.35
N PHE A 117 41.96 23.50 17.46
CA PHE A 117 41.61 22.28 16.71
C PHE A 117 40.82 22.50 15.40
N ALA A 118 40.38 23.73 15.13
CA ALA A 118 39.47 24.02 14.00
C ALA A 118 40.17 24.26 12.65
N ARG A 119 41.51 24.20 12.56
CA ARG A 119 42.25 24.46 11.30
C ARG A 119 42.73 23.21 10.55
N ASP A 120 42.77 22.03 11.17
CA ASP A 120 43.43 20.85 10.59
C ASP A 120 42.47 19.84 9.91
N PHE A 121 41.18 20.15 9.79
CA PHE A 121 40.22 19.22 9.19
C PHE A 121 40.19 19.20 7.65
N ASN A 122 40.77 20.21 6.98
CA ASN A 122 40.72 20.33 5.52
C ASN A 122 41.98 19.81 4.80
N SER A 123 42.97 19.30 5.51
CA SER A 123 44.16 18.74 4.88
C SER A 123 44.76 17.64 5.76
N LEU A 124 44.36 16.38 5.56
CA LEU A 124 45.20 15.21 5.90
C LEU A 124 44.61 13.95 5.27
N SER A 125 45.17 13.61 4.12
CA SER A 125 45.10 12.30 3.49
C SER A 125 45.89 11.28 4.31
N LEU A 126 45.25 10.14 4.60
CA LEU A 126 45.82 8.81 4.81
C LEU A 126 47.29 8.75 5.28
N GLU A 127 47.53 8.91 6.58
CA GLU A 127 48.68 8.25 7.22
C GLU A 127 48.44 8.02 8.72
N ARG A 128 48.94 6.88 9.21
CA ARG A 128 48.76 6.34 10.55
C ARG A 128 49.16 7.34 11.64
N VAL A 129 48.19 7.92 12.33
CA VAL A 129 48.44 8.58 13.61
C VAL A 129 48.36 7.53 14.73
N ARG A 130 49.52 7.20 15.32
CA ARG A 130 49.62 6.47 16.59
C ARG A 130 49.12 7.39 17.70
N PHE A 131 47.93 7.15 18.22
CA PHE A 131 47.47 7.78 19.46
C PHE A 131 47.93 6.99 20.68
N GLY A 132 48.58 7.71 21.59
CA GLY A 132 49.02 7.24 22.89
C GLY A 132 47.87 6.85 23.80
N SER A 133 48.22 6.04 24.78
CA SER A 133 47.40 5.41 25.82
C SER A 133 46.58 6.42 26.63
N HIS A 134 45.29 6.59 26.28
CA HIS A 134 44.15 6.75 27.19
C HIS A 134 42.94 7.25 26.40
N LEU A 135 42.25 6.34 25.71
CA LEU A 135 40.82 6.40 25.36
C LEU A 135 40.50 5.12 24.58
N GLY A 136 39.45 4.42 25.01
CA GLY A 136 39.07 3.12 24.47
C GLY A 136 38.86 3.15 22.96
N ARG A 137 39.40 2.14 22.28
CA ARG A 137 39.22 1.89 20.85
C ARG A 137 37.73 1.81 20.50
N ILE A 138 37.21 2.78 19.76
CA ILE A 138 35.95 2.60 19.03
C ILE A 138 36.26 1.64 17.87
N PRO A 139 35.59 0.48 17.75
CA PRO A 139 35.86 -0.45 16.67
C PRO A 139 35.43 0.17 15.34
N PHE A 140 36.27 0.01 14.31
CA PHE A 140 36.06 0.56 12.95
C PHE A 140 34.73 0.11 12.31
N SER A 141 34.12 -0.98 12.81
CA SER A 141 32.78 -1.45 12.45
C SER A 141 31.66 -0.47 12.85
N LEU A 142 31.84 0.30 13.92
CA LEU A 142 30.84 1.28 14.37
C LEU A 142 30.83 2.53 13.49
N LEU A 143 32.00 2.95 13.01
CA LEU A 143 32.14 4.04 12.03
C LEU A 143 31.60 3.63 10.64
N TYR A 144 31.74 2.35 10.26
CA TYR A 144 31.15 1.82 9.03
C TYR A 144 29.62 1.66 9.14
N SER A 145 29.11 1.29 10.32
CA SER A 145 27.67 1.25 10.63
C SER A 145 27.01 2.65 10.56
N LEU A 146 27.72 3.68 11.03
CA LEU A 146 27.25 5.07 10.98
C LEU A 146 27.31 5.69 9.57
N SER A 147 28.20 5.20 8.69
CA SER A 147 28.20 5.60 7.28
C SER A 147 27.13 4.89 6.44
N CYS A 148 26.53 3.80 6.95
CA CYS A 148 25.62 2.94 6.17
C CYS A 148 24.13 3.13 6.51
N ASN A 149 23.78 4.08 7.39
CA ASN A 149 22.40 4.33 7.82
C ASN A 149 21.81 5.66 7.34
N MET A 150 22.35 6.23 6.27
CA MET A 150 21.57 7.17 5.44
C MET A 150 20.71 6.36 4.47
N SER A 151 19.63 5.74 4.98
CA SER A 151 18.57 5.26 4.10
C SER A 151 18.11 6.46 3.27
N LYS A 152 18.34 6.41 1.95
CA LYS A 152 17.99 7.50 1.05
C LYS A 152 16.48 7.68 1.14
N ALA A 153 16.04 8.84 1.61
CA ALA A 153 14.63 9.10 1.81
C ALA A 153 13.92 9.14 0.45
N LEU A 154 12.92 8.27 0.27
CA LEU A 154 12.20 8.07 -0.99
C LEU A 154 11.22 9.21 -1.23
N ARG A 155 11.27 9.78 -2.42
CA ARG A 155 10.23 10.71 -2.91
C ARG A 155 9.36 10.03 -3.95
N ILE A 156 8.04 10.09 -3.76
CA ILE A 156 7.06 9.41 -4.61
C ILE A 156 6.22 10.44 -5.36
N ILE A 157 6.12 10.30 -6.68
CA ILE A 157 5.15 11.03 -7.49
C ILE A 157 3.96 10.12 -7.81
N VAL A 158 2.74 10.65 -7.63
CA VAL A 158 1.49 9.96 -7.95
C VAL A 158 0.67 10.81 -8.92
N PRO A 159 0.69 10.50 -10.22
CA PRO A 159 -0.21 11.11 -11.18
C PRO A 159 -1.65 10.68 -10.94
N VAL A 160 -2.57 11.64 -10.93
CA VAL A 160 -4.02 11.42 -10.75
C VAL A 160 -4.79 12.12 -11.88
N LYS A 161 -5.77 11.43 -12.45
CA LYS A 161 -6.63 11.93 -13.52
C LYS A 161 -8.05 12.15 -13.02
N ARG A 162 -8.66 13.24 -13.49
CA ARG A 162 -10.09 13.54 -13.31
C ARG A 162 -10.85 12.91 -14.47
N VAL A 163 -11.75 11.99 -14.18
CA VAL A 163 -12.52 11.23 -15.16
C VAL A 163 -14.02 11.31 -14.85
N ILE A 164 -14.87 10.90 -15.79
CA ILE A 164 -16.30 10.71 -15.53
C ILE A 164 -16.45 9.60 -14.48
N ASP A 165 -17.36 9.78 -13.53
CA ASP A 165 -17.60 8.83 -12.46
C ASP A 165 -18.01 7.46 -13.03
N TYR A 166 -17.38 6.39 -12.55
CA TYR A 166 -17.58 5.03 -13.06
C TYR A 166 -19.02 4.52 -12.88
N ALA A 167 -19.81 5.12 -11.99
CA ALA A 167 -21.23 4.78 -11.80
C ALA A 167 -22.15 5.46 -12.84
N VAL A 168 -21.66 6.42 -13.60
CA VAL A 168 -22.45 7.17 -14.59
C VAL A 168 -22.45 6.44 -15.93
N LYS A 169 -23.64 6.22 -16.48
CA LYS A 169 -23.79 5.74 -17.85
C LYS A 169 -23.49 6.87 -18.84
N VAL A 170 -22.32 6.79 -19.47
CA VAL A 170 -21.86 7.75 -20.48
C VAL A 170 -22.75 7.69 -21.73
N ARG A 171 -23.02 8.86 -22.31
CA ARG A 171 -23.75 9.02 -23.59
C ARG A 171 -22.87 9.75 -24.58
N VAL A 172 -23.02 9.42 -25.86
CA VAL A 172 -22.34 10.14 -26.94
C VAL A 172 -23.06 11.46 -27.19
N ASN A 173 -22.32 12.52 -27.49
CA ASN A 173 -22.93 13.80 -27.84
C ASN A 173 -23.74 13.72 -29.16
N PRO A 174 -24.74 14.59 -29.37
CA PRO A 174 -25.53 14.59 -30.60
C PRO A 174 -24.68 14.78 -31.88
N GLN A 175 -23.54 15.47 -31.75
CA GLN A 175 -22.61 15.74 -32.85
C GLN A 175 -21.70 14.55 -33.20
N LYS A 176 -21.72 13.46 -32.43
CA LYS A 176 -20.86 12.27 -32.60
C LYS A 176 -19.35 12.59 -32.61
N THR A 177 -18.93 13.64 -31.93
CA THR A 177 -17.52 14.06 -31.85
C THR A 177 -16.86 13.68 -30.53
N ASP A 178 -17.64 13.51 -29.46
CA ASP A 178 -17.15 13.20 -28.11
C ASP A 178 -18.29 12.65 -27.24
N VAL A 179 -17.97 12.27 -26.00
CA VAL A 179 -18.95 11.92 -24.97
C VAL A 179 -19.50 13.16 -24.28
N ASP A 180 -20.70 13.07 -23.69
CA ASP A 180 -21.26 14.13 -22.88
C ASP A 180 -20.47 14.30 -21.57
N ARG A 181 -19.85 15.47 -21.42
CA ARG A 181 -19.00 15.83 -20.27
C ARG A 181 -19.76 16.60 -19.20
N ASN A 182 -21.07 16.88 -19.34
CA ASN A 182 -21.86 17.56 -18.31
C ASN A 182 -22.39 16.58 -17.26
N VAL A 183 -21.51 15.73 -16.75
CA VAL A 183 -21.81 14.68 -15.79
C VAL A 183 -20.91 14.78 -14.57
N LYS A 184 -21.24 14.03 -13.52
CA LYS A 184 -20.39 13.93 -12.33
C LYS A 184 -19.03 13.35 -12.71
N HIS A 185 -17.98 13.95 -12.18
CA HIS A 185 -16.61 13.46 -12.31
C HIS A 185 -16.06 13.07 -10.94
N SER A 186 -15.07 12.19 -10.95
CA SER A 186 -14.34 11.75 -9.77
C SER A 186 -12.88 11.45 -10.14
N MET A 187 -12.09 11.05 -9.14
CA MET A 187 -10.74 10.53 -9.39
C MET A 187 -10.85 9.20 -10.10
N ASN A 188 -9.92 8.92 -11.02
CA ASN A 188 -9.83 7.61 -11.64
C ASN A 188 -9.63 6.52 -10.56
N PRO A 189 -10.41 5.43 -10.54
CA PRO A 189 -10.31 4.41 -9.49
C PRO A 189 -8.92 3.78 -9.34
N PHE A 190 -8.18 3.61 -10.45
CA PHE A 190 -6.81 3.10 -10.40
C PHE A 190 -5.84 4.09 -9.76
N ASP A 191 -6.09 5.39 -9.90
CA ASP A 191 -5.26 6.43 -9.31
C ASP A 191 -5.52 6.58 -7.81
N GLU A 192 -6.74 6.32 -7.33
CA GLU A 192 -7.04 6.24 -5.90
C GLU A 192 -6.20 5.15 -5.22
N ILE A 193 -6.06 4.00 -5.88
CA ILE A 193 -5.22 2.87 -5.43
C ILE A 193 -3.74 3.25 -5.43
N ALA A 194 -3.29 4.02 -6.43
CA ALA A 194 -1.93 4.52 -6.50
C ALA A 194 -1.60 5.48 -5.35
N VAL A 195 -2.53 6.40 -5.03
CA VAL A 195 -2.40 7.30 -3.88
C VAL A 195 -2.38 6.52 -2.57
N GLU A 196 -3.29 5.55 -2.40
CA GLU A 196 -3.32 4.71 -1.21
C GLU A 196 -2.02 3.91 -1.03
N GLU A 197 -1.47 3.32 -2.11
CA GLU A 197 -0.24 2.56 -1.97
C GLU A 197 0.94 3.45 -1.60
N ALA A 198 1.04 4.65 -2.17
CA ALA A 198 2.07 5.61 -1.77
C ALA A 198 1.98 5.95 -0.26
N VAL A 199 0.75 6.14 0.25
CA VAL A 199 0.51 6.39 1.68
C VAL A 199 0.86 5.17 2.53
N ARG A 200 0.45 3.97 2.12
CA ARG A 200 0.77 2.71 2.82
C ARG A 200 2.28 2.43 2.83
N LEU A 201 2.98 2.72 1.74
CA LEU A 201 4.44 2.58 1.67
C LEU A 201 5.14 3.50 2.68
N ARG A 202 4.62 4.73 2.85
CA ARG A 202 5.10 5.65 3.88
C ARG A 202 4.86 5.12 5.29
N GLU A 203 3.67 4.57 5.55
CA GLU A 203 3.32 3.96 6.85
C GLU A 203 4.19 2.74 7.17
N ARG A 204 4.50 1.89 6.18
CA ARG A 204 5.30 0.66 6.37
C ARG A 204 6.79 0.92 6.52
N THR A 205 7.36 1.80 5.70
CA THR A 205 8.82 1.84 5.49
C THR A 205 9.50 2.99 6.24
N LYS A 206 8.76 4.01 6.72
CA LYS A 206 9.28 5.28 7.30
C LYS A 206 10.32 6.04 6.45
N SER A 207 10.82 5.45 5.37
CA SER A 207 11.79 6.04 4.44
C SER A 207 11.14 6.96 3.41
N VAL A 208 9.81 6.97 3.26
CA VAL A 208 9.14 7.88 2.32
C VAL A 208 9.04 9.28 2.94
N GLN A 209 9.75 10.23 2.35
CA GLN A 209 9.82 11.60 2.85
C GLN A 209 8.67 12.47 2.35
N GLU A 210 8.29 12.31 1.08
CA GLU A 210 7.34 13.19 0.41
C GLU A 210 6.54 12.43 -0.65
N ILE A 211 5.23 12.66 -0.66
CA ILE A 211 4.30 12.19 -1.69
C ILE A 211 3.75 13.40 -2.44
N ILE A 212 4.04 13.49 -3.74
CA ILE A 212 3.62 14.58 -4.62
C ILE A 212 2.52 14.07 -5.56
N ALA A 213 1.30 14.60 -5.43
CA ALA A 213 0.21 14.32 -6.35
C ALA A 213 0.29 15.22 -7.58
N VAL A 214 0.16 14.67 -8.79
CA VAL A 214 0.28 15.44 -10.04
C VAL A 214 -0.97 15.25 -10.89
N SER A 215 -1.53 16.31 -11.45
CA SER A 215 -2.65 16.18 -12.41
C SER A 215 -2.46 17.12 -13.58
N CYS A 216 -2.68 16.62 -14.79
CA CYS A 216 -2.66 17.39 -16.02
C CYS A 216 -4.08 17.54 -16.54
N GLY A 217 -4.57 18.76 -16.65
CA GLY A 217 -5.95 19.00 -17.07
C GLY A 217 -6.40 20.44 -16.82
N SER A 218 -7.69 20.67 -17.03
CA SER A 218 -8.32 21.96 -16.75
C SER A 218 -8.23 22.38 -15.29
N SER A 219 -8.61 23.63 -15.01
CA SER A 219 -8.77 24.15 -13.66
C SER A 219 -9.60 23.24 -12.73
N LYS A 220 -10.57 22.49 -13.29
CA LYS A 220 -11.43 21.54 -12.57
C LYS A 220 -10.65 20.36 -11.98
N SER A 221 -9.48 20.00 -12.51
CA SER A 221 -8.63 18.93 -11.97
C SER A 221 -8.05 19.26 -10.59
N GLN A 222 -8.10 20.53 -10.15
CA GLN A 222 -7.70 20.92 -8.80
C GLN A 222 -8.57 20.23 -7.73
N GLU A 223 -9.84 19.96 -8.00
CA GLU A 223 -10.71 19.23 -7.07
C GLU A 223 -10.16 17.82 -6.80
N THR A 224 -9.79 17.09 -7.85
CA THR A 224 -9.19 15.76 -7.77
C THR A 224 -7.86 15.77 -7.01
N LEU A 225 -7.02 16.80 -7.24
CA LEU A 225 -5.78 16.98 -6.48
C LEU A 225 -6.04 17.23 -4.99
N ARG A 226 -7.09 17.99 -4.65
CA ARG A 226 -7.46 18.20 -3.24
C ARG A 226 -7.93 16.90 -2.58
N THR A 227 -8.59 16.02 -3.32
CA THR A 227 -8.92 14.67 -2.83
C THR A 227 -7.66 13.85 -2.55
N ALA A 228 -6.67 13.83 -3.46
CA ALA A 228 -5.40 13.13 -3.24
C ALA A 228 -4.63 13.69 -2.01
N LEU A 229 -4.62 15.01 -1.85
CA LEU A 229 -4.07 15.70 -0.67
C LEU A 229 -4.80 15.33 0.62
N ALA A 230 -6.11 15.07 0.56
CA ALA A 230 -6.92 14.65 1.69
C ALA A 230 -6.71 13.18 2.06
N MET A 231 -6.41 12.31 1.08
CA MET A 231 -6.06 10.90 1.32
C MET A 231 -4.70 10.75 2.00
N GLY A 232 -3.73 11.60 1.66
CA GLY A 232 -2.44 11.60 2.35
C GLY A 232 -1.27 12.21 1.59
N ALA A 233 -1.44 12.71 0.37
CA ALA A 233 -0.36 13.39 -0.35
C ALA A 233 0.07 14.69 0.36
N ASP A 234 1.35 15.06 0.26
CA ASP A 234 1.94 16.17 0.99
C ASP A 234 1.82 17.48 0.21
N ARG A 235 2.13 17.44 -1.10
CA ARG A 235 2.00 18.54 -2.06
C ARG A 235 1.28 18.07 -3.32
N ALA A 236 0.65 19.01 -4.01
CA ALA A 236 0.08 18.80 -5.33
C ALA A 236 0.76 19.70 -6.38
N VAL A 237 0.89 19.20 -7.60
CA VAL A 237 1.28 19.94 -8.79
C VAL A 237 0.15 19.83 -9.82
N HIS A 238 -0.40 20.96 -10.23
CA HIS A 238 -1.40 21.06 -11.28
C HIS A 238 -0.72 21.58 -12.55
N VAL A 239 -0.68 20.75 -13.59
CA VAL A 239 -0.36 21.19 -14.94
C VAL A 239 -1.65 21.68 -15.59
N GLU A 240 -1.80 23.00 -15.61
CA GLU A 240 -3.00 23.66 -16.13
C GLU A 240 -2.96 23.70 -17.65
N VAL A 241 -3.98 23.12 -18.27
CA VAL A 241 -4.24 23.20 -19.72
C VAL A 241 -5.63 23.78 -19.96
N ALA A 242 -5.85 24.30 -21.16
CA ALA A 242 -7.16 24.81 -21.55
C ALA A 242 -8.26 23.72 -21.47
N ASP A 243 -9.50 24.14 -21.19
CA ASP A 243 -10.64 23.22 -21.01
C ASP A 243 -10.95 22.35 -22.24
N ASP A 244 -10.62 22.85 -23.43
CA ASP A 244 -10.80 22.21 -24.73
C ASP A 244 -9.58 21.42 -25.21
N ALA A 245 -8.46 21.46 -24.47
CA ALA A 245 -7.24 20.76 -24.82
C ALA A 245 -7.46 19.23 -24.77
N LYS A 246 -7.22 18.55 -25.90
CA LYS A 246 -7.26 17.09 -25.99
C LYS A 246 -5.90 16.50 -25.63
N LEU A 247 -5.68 16.29 -24.34
CA LEU A 247 -4.45 15.65 -23.86
C LEU A 247 -4.42 14.16 -24.21
N GLN A 248 -3.42 13.76 -25.00
CA GLN A 248 -3.14 12.37 -25.35
C GLN A 248 -2.11 11.76 -24.38
N PRO A 249 -2.07 10.42 -24.22
CA PRO A 249 -1.13 9.75 -23.32
C PRO A 249 0.34 10.17 -23.53
N LEU A 250 0.75 10.40 -24.78
CA LEU A 250 2.10 10.87 -25.10
C LEU A 250 2.40 12.27 -24.56
N ALA A 251 1.45 13.20 -24.67
CA ALA A 251 1.60 14.56 -24.13
C ALA A 251 1.68 14.51 -22.60
N VAL A 252 0.81 13.74 -21.96
CA VAL A 252 0.84 13.52 -20.51
C VAL A 252 2.17 12.89 -20.08
N ALA A 253 2.67 11.90 -20.81
CA ALA A 253 3.95 11.26 -20.49
C ALA A 253 5.14 12.22 -20.59
N LYS A 254 5.16 13.13 -21.57
CA LYS A 254 6.18 14.19 -21.66
C LYS A 254 6.08 15.23 -20.55
N LEU A 255 4.87 15.63 -20.17
CA LEU A 255 4.64 16.53 -19.04
C LEU A 255 5.14 15.90 -17.74
N LEU A 256 4.79 14.63 -17.50
CA LEU A 256 5.25 13.86 -16.35
C LEU A 256 6.78 13.71 -16.35
N LYS A 257 7.40 13.46 -17.52
CA LYS A 257 8.86 13.45 -17.65
C LYS A 257 9.48 14.76 -17.14
N GLY A 258 8.99 15.92 -17.60
CA GLY A 258 9.50 17.21 -17.17
C GLY A 258 9.37 17.44 -15.65
N ILE A 259 8.27 16.97 -15.06
CA ILE A 259 8.06 17.04 -13.61
C ILE A 259 9.02 16.09 -12.87
N VAL A 260 9.20 14.86 -13.36
CA VAL A 260 10.14 13.90 -12.79
C VAL A 260 11.57 14.44 -12.84
N GLU A 261 11.97 15.11 -13.92
CA GLU A 261 13.30 15.73 -14.05
C GLU A 261 13.48 16.91 -13.08
N LYS A 262 12.43 17.71 -12.85
CA LYS A 262 12.43 18.82 -11.89
C LYS A 262 12.49 18.33 -10.43
N GLU A 263 11.64 17.39 -10.07
CA GLU A 263 11.45 16.95 -8.68
C GLU A 263 12.44 15.86 -8.25
N LYS A 264 12.97 15.09 -9.21
CA LYS A 264 13.88 13.96 -9.03
C LYS A 264 13.36 12.92 -8.01
N PRO A 265 12.17 12.34 -8.22
CA PRO A 265 11.63 11.29 -7.38
C PRO A 265 12.41 9.98 -7.54
N ASP A 266 12.26 9.08 -6.58
CA ASP A 266 12.82 7.73 -6.64
C ASP A 266 11.76 6.72 -7.15
N LEU A 267 10.48 7.03 -7.06
CA LEU A 267 9.38 6.16 -7.49
C LEU A 267 8.23 6.98 -8.08
N VAL A 268 7.67 6.52 -9.19
CA VAL A 268 6.40 7.06 -9.71
C VAL A 268 5.37 5.93 -9.72
N ILE A 269 4.23 6.17 -9.07
CA ILE A 269 3.12 5.21 -8.99
C ILE A 269 1.94 5.80 -9.74
N LEU A 270 1.49 5.14 -10.81
CA LEU A 270 0.35 5.54 -11.63
C LEU A 270 -0.77 4.48 -11.55
N GLY A 271 -2.00 4.85 -11.90
CA GLY A 271 -2.99 3.84 -12.24
C GLY A 271 -2.62 3.06 -13.51
N LYS A 272 -3.08 1.81 -13.60
CA LYS A 272 -2.96 0.97 -14.82
C LYS A 272 -3.53 1.66 -16.06
N GLN A 273 -4.76 2.11 -15.98
CA GLN A 273 -5.45 2.77 -17.09
C GLN A 273 -6.39 3.84 -16.55
N ALA A 274 -6.79 4.76 -17.41
CA ALA A 274 -7.87 5.68 -17.12
C ALA A 274 -9.16 5.16 -17.78
N ILE A 275 -10.26 5.16 -17.02
CA ILE A 275 -11.54 4.59 -17.47
C ILE A 275 -12.25 5.35 -18.59
N ASP A 276 -11.72 6.50 -19.01
CA ASP A 276 -12.26 7.33 -20.08
C ASP A 276 -11.61 7.02 -21.45
N ASP A 277 -10.28 6.90 -21.49
CA ASP A 277 -9.52 6.58 -22.70
C ASP A 277 -9.13 5.10 -22.83
N ASP A 278 -9.25 4.33 -21.74
CA ASP A 278 -8.89 2.91 -21.59
C ASP A 278 -7.58 2.52 -22.31
N SER A 279 -6.62 3.44 -22.36
CA SER A 279 -5.46 3.29 -23.25
C SER A 279 -4.34 2.45 -22.66
N ASN A 280 -4.20 2.43 -21.33
CA ASN A 280 -3.14 1.69 -20.62
C ASN A 280 -1.74 1.94 -21.21
N GLN A 281 -1.39 3.21 -21.44
CA GLN A 281 -0.16 3.62 -22.14
C GLN A 281 0.75 4.55 -21.33
N THR A 282 0.15 5.48 -20.56
CA THR A 282 0.89 6.59 -19.94
C THR A 282 2.05 6.13 -19.07
N GLY A 283 1.84 5.12 -18.20
CA GLY A 283 2.90 4.62 -17.32
C GLY A 283 4.10 4.03 -18.09
N GLN A 284 3.82 3.21 -19.10
CA GLN A 284 4.84 2.58 -19.93
C GLN A 284 5.58 3.61 -20.81
N MET A 285 4.86 4.62 -21.32
CA MET A 285 5.46 5.72 -22.08
C MET A 285 6.40 6.56 -21.22
N VAL A 286 6.01 6.89 -19.99
CA VAL A 286 6.87 7.62 -19.03
C VAL A 286 8.14 6.81 -18.74
N ALA A 287 8.01 5.51 -18.49
CA ALA A 287 9.16 4.63 -18.28
C ALA A 287 10.11 4.61 -19.48
N GLY A 288 9.57 4.50 -20.71
CA GLY A 288 10.37 4.54 -21.93
C GLY A 288 11.07 5.89 -22.16
N LEU A 289 10.39 7.00 -21.89
CA LEU A 289 10.93 8.36 -22.06
C LEU A 289 12.03 8.70 -21.05
N LEU A 290 11.97 8.14 -19.83
CA LEU A 290 12.97 8.30 -18.78
C LEU A 290 14.06 7.22 -18.83
N ASN A 291 13.87 6.17 -19.62
CA ASN A 291 14.67 4.95 -19.61
C ASN A 291 14.74 4.30 -18.21
N TRP A 292 13.59 4.26 -17.51
CA TRP A 292 13.46 3.67 -16.18
C TRP A 292 12.82 2.28 -16.26
N PRO A 293 13.17 1.36 -15.35
CA PRO A 293 12.47 0.08 -15.25
C PRO A 293 11.02 0.28 -14.83
N GLN A 294 10.15 -0.61 -15.31
CA GLN A 294 8.71 -0.56 -15.05
C GLN A 294 8.20 -1.85 -14.40
N GLY A 295 7.29 -1.71 -13.45
CA GLY A 295 6.48 -2.80 -12.91
C GLY A 295 5.00 -2.54 -13.21
N THR A 296 4.49 -3.09 -14.31
CA THR A 296 3.08 -2.89 -14.69
C THR A 296 2.15 -3.90 -14.03
N PHE A 297 0.89 -3.51 -13.86
CA PHE A 297 -0.19 -4.32 -13.26
C PHE A 297 0.16 -4.87 -11.87
N ALA A 298 0.74 -4.03 -11.02
CA ALA A 298 1.18 -4.40 -9.70
C ALA A 298 0.00 -4.77 -8.79
N SER A 299 -0.01 -5.98 -8.25
CA SER A 299 -0.90 -6.46 -7.18
C SER A 299 -0.23 -6.53 -5.82
N LYS A 300 1.11 -6.47 -5.76
CA LYS A 300 1.88 -6.30 -4.52
C LYS A 300 3.17 -5.54 -4.78
N ILE A 301 3.52 -4.63 -3.88
CA ILE A 301 4.76 -3.85 -3.92
C ILE A 301 5.51 -4.02 -2.60
N GLU A 302 6.78 -4.41 -2.68
CA GLU A 302 7.69 -4.52 -1.55
C GLU A 302 8.97 -3.73 -1.86
N VAL A 303 9.36 -2.83 -0.96
CA VAL A 303 10.58 -2.01 -1.09
C VAL A 303 11.73 -2.75 -0.42
N GLU A 304 12.81 -2.99 -1.17
CA GLU A 304 14.03 -3.64 -0.71
C GLU A 304 15.22 -2.70 -0.93
N GLU A 305 15.63 -1.88 0.04
CA GLU A 305 16.75 -0.92 -0.03
C GLU A 305 16.92 -0.16 -1.38
N GLN A 306 17.59 -0.76 -2.38
CA GLN A 306 17.84 -0.18 -3.72
C GLN A 306 16.97 -0.77 -4.85
N LYS A 307 16.06 -1.67 -4.53
CA LYS A 307 15.20 -2.41 -5.44
C LYS A 307 13.75 -2.37 -4.98
N LEU A 308 12.88 -2.60 -5.93
CA LEU A 308 11.46 -2.80 -5.72
C LEU A 308 11.10 -4.19 -6.22
N LYS A 309 10.49 -4.98 -5.35
CA LYS A 309 9.93 -6.27 -5.73
C LYS A 309 8.44 -6.07 -5.99
N VAL A 310 8.04 -6.34 -7.23
CA VAL A 310 6.69 -6.09 -7.72
C VAL A 310 6.09 -7.41 -8.17
N THR A 311 4.98 -7.82 -7.57
CA THR A 311 4.16 -8.91 -8.09
C THR A 311 3.13 -8.33 -9.03
N ARG A 312 3.11 -8.84 -10.25
CA ARG A 312 2.30 -8.38 -11.38
C ARG A 312 1.22 -9.40 -11.69
N GLU A 313 0.06 -8.92 -12.06
CA GLU A 313 -1.01 -9.72 -12.64
C GLU A 313 -0.77 -9.85 -14.15
N VAL A 314 -0.65 -11.08 -14.62
CA VAL A 314 -0.52 -11.46 -16.03
C VAL A 314 -1.64 -12.43 -16.40
N ASP A 315 -1.90 -12.62 -17.68
CA ASP A 315 -3.04 -13.44 -18.12
C ASP A 315 -3.01 -14.88 -17.57
N GLY A 316 -1.81 -15.43 -17.36
CA GLY A 316 -1.59 -16.77 -16.79
C GLY A 316 -1.52 -16.85 -15.27
N GLY A 317 -1.65 -15.73 -14.54
CA GLY A 317 -1.55 -15.69 -13.07
C GLY A 317 -0.68 -14.55 -12.56
N LEU A 318 0.28 -14.87 -11.69
CA LEU A 318 1.14 -13.88 -11.03
C LEU A 318 2.60 -14.03 -11.44
N GLU A 319 3.25 -12.91 -11.74
CA GLU A 319 4.68 -12.83 -12.02
C GLU A 319 5.36 -11.89 -11.02
N THR A 320 6.37 -12.35 -10.30
CA THR A 320 7.15 -11.48 -9.41
C THR A 320 8.45 -11.06 -10.08
N ILE A 321 8.65 -9.75 -10.24
CA ILE A 321 9.86 -9.16 -10.80
C ILE A 321 10.58 -8.31 -9.75
N SER A 322 11.90 -8.16 -9.91
CA SER A 322 12.73 -7.27 -9.12
C SER A 322 13.30 -6.17 -10.02
N ILE A 323 12.98 -4.92 -9.73
CA ILE A 323 13.40 -3.75 -10.50
C ILE A 323 14.25 -2.81 -9.63
N LYS A 324 15.22 -2.12 -10.23
CA LYS A 324 16.06 -1.16 -9.51
C LYS A 324 15.35 0.18 -9.39
N LEU A 325 15.56 0.90 -8.28
CA LEU A 325 15.15 2.30 -8.17
C LEU A 325 16.16 3.21 -8.90
N PRO A 326 15.73 4.29 -9.55
CA PRO A 326 14.35 4.77 -9.63
C PRO A 326 13.48 3.98 -10.61
N ALA A 327 12.18 3.86 -10.33
CA ALA A 327 11.27 2.99 -11.09
C ALA A 327 9.88 3.61 -11.32
N ILE A 328 9.18 3.08 -12.33
CA ILE A 328 7.77 3.38 -12.60
C ILE A 328 6.92 2.16 -12.26
N VAL A 329 5.82 2.35 -11.53
CA VAL A 329 4.87 1.28 -11.22
C VAL A 329 3.48 1.68 -11.61
N THR A 330 2.72 0.76 -12.20
CA THR A 330 1.28 0.96 -12.45
C THR A 330 0.47 0.01 -11.58
N THR A 331 -0.54 0.52 -10.88
CA THR A 331 -1.35 -0.26 -9.93
C THR A 331 -2.53 -0.96 -10.61
N ASP A 332 -2.76 -2.21 -10.22
CA ASP A 332 -3.99 -2.94 -10.57
C ASP A 332 -5.04 -2.82 -9.45
N LEU A 333 -6.29 -3.17 -9.72
CA LEU A 333 -7.40 -3.07 -8.76
C LEU A 333 -7.20 -3.92 -7.50
N ARG A 334 -6.40 -4.98 -7.59
CA ARG A 334 -6.16 -5.94 -6.51
C ARG A 334 -5.10 -5.52 -5.51
N LEU A 335 -4.39 -4.42 -5.76
CA LEU A 335 -3.25 -4.01 -4.94
C LEU A 335 -3.67 -3.61 -3.52
N ASN A 336 -4.72 -2.81 -3.39
CA ASN A 336 -5.23 -2.34 -2.11
C ASN A 336 -6.67 -1.84 -2.23
N GLU A 337 -7.23 -1.47 -1.08
CA GLU A 337 -8.51 -0.78 -0.96
C GLU A 337 -8.25 0.65 -0.51
N PRO A 338 -8.59 1.67 -1.32
CA PRO A 338 -8.38 3.07 -0.99
C PRO A 338 -9.15 3.48 0.27
N ARG A 339 -8.48 4.23 1.17
CA ARG A 339 -9.16 4.78 2.36
C ARG A 339 -10.03 5.98 2.01
N TYR A 340 -11.13 6.13 2.74
CA TYR A 340 -11.91 7.36 2.70
C TYR A 340 -11.18 8.50 3.42
N ALA A 341 -11.10 9.66 2.78
CA ALA A 341 -10.57 10.85 3.41
C ALA A 341 -11.51 11.36 4.52
N SER A 342 -10.99 11.51 5.74
CA SER A 342 -11.75 12.02 6.87
C SER A 342 -12.05 13.53 6.71
N LEU A 343 -13.17 14.02 7.27
CA LEU A 343 -13.53 15.44 7.24
C LEU A 343 -12.40 16.37 7.71
N PRO A 344 -11.65 16.06 8.80
CA PRO A 344 -10.50 16.86 9.21
C PRO A 344 -9.40 16.93 8.14
N ASN A 345 -9.13 15.82 7.45
CA ASN A 345 -8.10 15.77 6.41
C ASN A 345 -8.52 16.54 5.16
N ILE A 346 -9.80 16.52 4.79
CA ILE A 346 -10.35 17.34 3.70
C ILE A 346 -10.15 18.84 4.00
N MET A 347 -10.36 19.26 5.25
CA MET A 347 -10.13 20.65 5.65
C MET A 347 -8.65 21.03 5.65
N LYS A 348 -7.75 20.12 6.09
CA LYS A 348 -6.30 20.31 6.01
C LYS A 348 -5.80 20.36 4.56
N ALA A 349 -6.38 19.55 3.67
CA ALA A 349 -6.01 19.47 2.25
C ALA A 349 -6.20 20.80 1.51
N LYS A 350 -7.17 21.63 1.91
CA LYS A 350 -7.36 22.98 1.36
C LYS A 350 -6.18 23.92 1.66
N LYS A 351 -5.46 23.69 2.77
CA LYS A 351 -4.28 24.49 3.18
C LYS A 351 -2.96 23.95 2.62
N LYS A 352 -2.93 22.71 2.15
CA LYS A 352 -1.70 22.09 1.61
C LYS A 352 -1.24 22.80 0.33
N PRO A 353 0.07 22.84 0.05
CA PRO A 353 0.61 23.46 -1.14
C PRO A 353 0.07 22.82 -2.43
N LEU A 354 -0.39 23.66 -3.34
CA LEU A 354 -0.76 23.29 -4.70
C LEU A 354 -0.03 24.24 -5.64
N GLU A 355 0.99 23.74 -6.30
CA GLU A 355 1.76 24.47 -7.30
C GLU A 355 1.04 24.36 -8.65
N LYS A 356 0.88 25.49 -9.35
CA LYS A 356 0.34 25.53 -10.70
C LYS A 356 1.47 25.78 -11.68
N ILE A 357 1.55 24.96 -12.71
CA ILE A 357 2.53 25.08 -13.79
C ILE A 357 1.82 24.92 -15.13
N THR A 358 2.43 25.43 -16.20
CA THR A 358 1.88 25.31 -17.56
C THR A 358 2.78 24.41 -18.41
N PRO A 359 2.25 23.77 -19.48
CA PRO A 359 3.06 22.97 -20.41
C PRO A 359 4.28 23.72 -20.97
N GLU A 360 4.14 25.02 -21.23
CA GLU A 360 5.20 25.88 -21.77
C GLU A 360 6.36 26.00 -20.77
N SER A 361 6.06 26.08 -19.47
CA SER A 361 7.10 26.12 -18.42
C SER A 361 7.94 24.84 -18.34
N LEU A 362 7.40 23.72 -18.83
CA LEU A 362 8.09 22.43 -18.94
C LEU A 362 8.73 22.23 -20.32
N GLY A 363 8.54 23.16 -21.27
CA GLY A 363 9.03 23.03 -22.64
C GLY A 363 8.38 21.89 -23.42
N VAL A 364 7.14 21.53 -23.10
CA VAL A 364 6.45 20.38 -23.69
C VAL A 364 5.38 20.82 -24.68
N ASP A 365 5.53 20.36 -25.92
CA ASP A 365 4.47 20.44 -26.93
C ASP A 365 3.36 19.41 -26.65
N ILE A 366 2.15 19.93 -26.43
CA ILE A 366 0.92 19.16 -26.16
C ILE A 366 0.03 18.99 -27.40
N THR A 367 0.52 19.35 -28.60
CA THR A 367 -0.25 19.24 -29.84
C THR A 367 -0.73 17.80 -30.07
N PRO A 368 -2.05 17.58 -30.24
CA PRO A 368 -2.59 16.24 -30.53
C PRO A 368 -2.01 15.66 -31.81
N ARG A 369 -1.63 14.38 -31.78
CA ARG A 369 -1.13 13.65 -32.96
C ARG A 369 -2.19 12.76 -33.60
N LEU A 370 -3.15 12.32 -32.79
CA LEU A 370 -4.32 11.57 -33.25
C LEU A 370 -5.53 12.49 -33.36
N GLU A 371 -6.30 12.31 -34.42
CA GLU A 371 -7.57 13.00 -34.64
C GLU A 371 -8.74 12.02 -34.45
N THR A 372 -9.67 12.35 -33.57
CA THR A 372 -10.90 11.58 -33.38
C THR A 372 -11.90 11.97 -34.48
N LEU A 373 -12.08 11.09 -35.46
CA LEU A 373 -13.00 11.33 -36.58
C LEU A 373 -14.47 11.21 -36.17
N LYS A 374 -14.78 10.23 -35.32
CA LYS A 374 -16.16 9.89 -34.95
C LYS A 374 -16.22 9.10 -33.65
N VAL A 375 -17.24 9.37 -32.85
CA VAL A 375 -17.60 8.60 -31.66
C VAL A 375 -19.03 8.09 -31.83
N GLU A 376 -19.25 6.79 -31.65
CA GLU A 376 -20.58 6.17 -31.79
C GLU A 376 -20.88 5.23 -30.62
N GLU A 377 -22.16 5.07 -30.32
CA GLU A 377 -22.60 4.06 -29.36
C GLU A 377 -22.35 2.65 -29.92
N PRO A 378 -21.97 1.69 -29.07
CA PRO A 378 -21.85 0.31 -29.49
C PRO A 378 -23.20 -0.24 -29.97
N PRO A 379 -23.20 -1.25 -30.86
CA PRO A 379 -24.44 -1.83 -31.36
C PRO A 379 -25.27 -2.38 -30.19
N LYS A 380 -26.57 -2.03 -30.18
CA LYS A 380 -27.49 -2.56 -29.17
C LYS A 380 -27.55 -4.08 -29.29
N ARG A 381 -27.29 -4.79 -28.20
CA ARG A 381 -27.43 -6.27 -28.16
C ARG A 381 -28.86 -6.64 -28.56
N SER A 382 -28.99 -7.67 -29.40
CA SER A 382 -30.30 -8.27 -29.69
C SER A 382 -30.91 -8.83 -28.40
N GLY A 383 -32.24 -8.78 -28.31
CA GLY A 383 -32.96 -9.35 -27.16
C GLY A 383 -32.61 -10.83 -26.98
N GLY A 384 -32.26 -11.22 -25.76
CA GLY A 384 -32.05 -12.63 -25.41
C GLY A 384 -33.39 -13.38 -25.24
N ARG A 385 -33.33 -14.70 -25.30
CA ARG A 385 -34.47 -15.58 -25.04
C ARG A 385 -34.31 -16.26 -23.67
N LYS A 386 -35.39 -16.34 -22.89
CA LYS A 386 -35.44 -17.19 -21.69
C LYS A 386 -35.78 -18.62 -22.12
N VAL A 387 -35.06 -19.59 -21.57
CA VAL A 387 -35.24 -21.03 -21.83
C VAL A 387 -35.83 -21.68 -20.59
N GLU A 388 -36.62 -22.73 -20.77
CA GLU A 388 -37.39 -23.37 -19.70
C GLU A 388 -36.66 -24.56 -19.07
N SER A 389 -35.68 -25.14 -19.77
CA SER A 389 -34.92 -26.31 -19.30
C SER A 389 -33.45 -26.23 -19.70
N VAL A 390 -32.62 -27.03 -19.02
CA VAL A 390 -31.20 -27.19 -19.35
C VAL A 390 -31.03 -27.83 -20.73
N ASP A 391 -31.91 -28.76 -21.10
CA ASP A 391 -31.88 -29.41 -22.41
C ASP A 391 -32.18 -28.41 -23.55
N ASP A 392 -33.18 -27.55 -23.37
CA ASP A 392 -33.50 -26.46 -24.31
C ASP A 392 -32.36 -25.42 -24.40
N LEU A 393 -31.63 -25.20 -23.31
CA LEU A 393 -30.42 -24.37 -23.34
C LEU A 393 -29.31 -25.01 -24.18
N ILE A 394 -29.02 -26.30 -23.94
CA ILE A 394 -27.96 -27.02 -24.68
C ILE A 394 -28.32 -27.12 -26.16
N ASP A 395 -29.58 -27.40 -26.49
CA ASP A 395 -30.07 -27.45 -27.86
C ASP A 395 -29.85 -26.11 -28.58
N LYS A 396 -30.26 -25.00 -27.97
CA LYS A 396 -30.05 -23.65 -28.52
C LYS A 396 -28.57 -23.27 -28.63
N LEU A 397 -27.75 -23.68 -27.67
CA LEU A 397 -26.32 -23.41 -27.71
C LEU A 397 -25.59 -24.17 -28.83
N LYS A 398 -25.98 -25.42 -29.08
CA LYS A 398 -25.42 -26.25 -30.17
C LYS A 398 -25.95 -25.85 -31.54
N ASN A 399 -27.27 -25.70 -31.67
CA ASN A 399 -27.93 -25.59 -32.97
C ASN A 399 -28.12 -24.14 -33.44
N GLU A 400 -28.45 -23.21 -32.55
CA GLU A 400 -28.67 -21.80 -32.91
C GLU A 400 -27.39 -20.98 -32.74
N ALA A 401 -26.74 -21.06 -31.57
CA ALA A 401 -25.59 -20.20 -31.24
C ALA A 401 -24.22 -20.79 -31.66
N LYS A 402 -24.14 -22.12 -31.91
CA LYS A 402 -22.95 -22.84 -32.38
C LYS A 402 -21.67 -22.56 -31.58
N VAL A 403 -21.80 -22.48 -30.26
CA VAL A 403 -20.70 -22.21 -29.31
C VAL A 403 -20.28 -23.44 -28.50
N LEU A 404 -21.02 -24.55 -28.65
CA LEU A 404 -20.73 -25.88 -28.13
C LEU A 404 -20.74 -26.87 -29.29
#